data_AF-A0A7Y0N0H5-F1
#
_entry.id   AF-A0A7Y0N0H5-F1
#
_cell.length_a   1.000
_cell.length_b   1.000
_cell.length_c   1.000
_cell.angle_alpha   90.00
_cell.angle_beta   90.00
_cell.angle_gamma   90.00
#
_symmetry.space_group_name_H-M   'P 1'
#
loop_
_entity.id
_entity.type
_entity.pdbx_description
1 polymer ?
#
loop_
_entity_poly.entity_id
_entity_poly.type
_entity_poly.pdbx_seq_one_letter_code
_entity_poly.pdbx_strand_id
1 'polypeptide(L)'
;GRSDYPNQVNNVLCFPFIFRGALDVRASEINDDMKLAAVDAIRALAKEPVPESVLKAAGVEKLEFGSDYIIPKPMDPRLLPRVAKAVAQAAVDSGVARIEMPENYMAE
;
A
#
# COMPACT_ATOMS: atom_id res chain seq x y z
N GLY A 1 -9.84 -2.31 13.41
CA GLY A 1 -10.73 -1.18 13.09
C GLY A 1 -10.46 0.05 13.94
N ARG A 2 -10.47 -0.06 15.27
CA ARG A 2 -10.19 1.04 16.19
C ARG A 2 -8.71 1.44 16.19
N SER A 3 -8.42 2.72 16.41
CA SER A 3 -7.07 3.31 16.43
C SER A 3 -6.42 3.35 17.81
N ASP A 4 -7.17 3.08 18.88
CA ASP A 4 -6.70 3.09 20.26
C ASP A 4 -6.03 1.78 20.70
N TYR A 5 -5.95 0.80 19.80
CA TYR A 5 -5.23 -0.46 19.99
C TYR A 5 -4.14 -0.63 18.92
N PRO A 6 -3.12 -1.48 19.18
CA PRO A 6 -2.20 -1.93 18.15
C PRO A 6 -2.92 -2.58 16.96
N ASN A 7 -2.23 -2.66 15.82
CA ASN A 7 -2.72 -3.38 14.63
C ASN A 7 -4.08 -2.91 14.11
N GLN A 8 -4.25 -1.59 13.92
CA GLN A 8 -5.47 -1.05 13.33
C GLN A 8 -5.67 -1.55 11.88
N VAL A 9 -6.45 -2.62 11.72
CA VAL A 9 -6.93 -3.06 10.42
C VAL A 9 -8.06 -2.12 9.97
N ASN A 10 -7.79 -1.31 8.94
CA ASN A 10 -8.72 -0.32 8.39
C ASN A 10 -8.41 -0.08 6.89
N ASN A 11 -9.45 0.17 6.09
CA ASN A 11 -9.34 0.38 4.65
C ASN A 11 -8.55 1.65 4.25
N VAL A 12 -8.33 2.59 5.18
CA VAL A 12 -7.49 3.78 4.96
C VAL A 12 -6.07 3.41 4.48
N LEU A 13 -5.60 2.21 4.80
CA LEU A 13 -4.31 1.67 4.38
C LEU A 13 -4.28 1.19 2.93
N CYS A 14 -5.43 1.03 2.28
CA CYS A 14 -5.50 0.45 0.93
C CYS A 14 -6.26 1.32 -0.06
N PHE A 15 -7.44 1.87 0.28
CA PHE A 15 -8.30 2.53 -0.71
C PHE A 15 -7.59 3.69 -1.44
N PRO A 16 -6.84 4.61 -0.80
CA PRO A 16 -6.25 5.75 -1.52
C PRO A 16 -5.28 5.28 -2.61
N PHE A 17 -4.56 4.19 -2.34
CA PHE A 17 -3.49 3.70 -3.19
C PHE A 17 -3.99 2.71 -4.25
N ILE A 18 -5.00 1.90 -3.92
CA ILE A 18 -5.73 1.10 -4.92
C ILE A 18 -6.34 2.02 -5.97
N PHE A 19 -7.03 3.08 -5.55
CA PHE A 19 -7.59 4.04 -6.50
C PHE A 19 -6.49 4.77 -7.27
N ARG A 20 -5.39 5.17 -6.64
CA ARG A 20 -4.27 5.80 -7.35
C ARG A 20 -3.75 4.93 -8.49
N GLY A 21 -3.40 3.67 -8.20
CA GLY A 21 -2.90 2.73 -9.20
C GLY A 21 -3.92 2.43 -10.30
N ALA A 22 -5.17 2.15 -9.93
CA ALA A 22 -6.24 1.87 -10.88
C ALA A 22 -6.53 3.07 -11.81
N LEU A 23 -6.56 4.29 -11.28
CA LEU A 23 -6.81 5.50 -12.05
C LEU A 23 -5.65 5.85 -12.98
N ASP A 24 -4.40 5.62 -12.55
CA ASP A 24 -3.21 5.94 -13.35
C ASP A 24 -3.09 5.11 -14.63
N VAL A 25 -3.59 3.87 -14.64
CA VAL A 25 -3.65 3.02 -15.84
C VAL A 25 -5.05 2.91 -16.44
N ARG A 26 -5.99 3.75 -15.95
CA ARG A 26 -7.39 3.81 -16.39
C ARG A 26 -8.07 2.44 -16.40
N ALA A 27 -7.87 1.65 -15.34
CA ALA A 27 -8.47 0.34 -15.20
C ALA A 27 -9.99 0.39 -15.34
N SER A 28 -10.59 -0.58 -16.03
CA SER A 28 -12.05 -0.67 -16.20
C SER A 28 -12.77 -1.10 -14.93
N GLU A 29 -12.08 -1.80 -14.04
CA GLU A 29 -12.62 -2.35 -12.79
C GLU A 29 -11.50 -2.54 -11.75
N ILE A 30 -11.88 -2.89 -10.51
CA ILE A 30 -10.96 -3.37 -9.47
C ILE A 30 -11.24 -4.86 -9.25
N ASN A 31 -10.37 -5.72 -9.78
CA ASN A 31 -10.51 -7.17 -9.69
C ASN A 31 -9.74 -7.77 -8.49
N ASP A 32 -9.75 -9.09 -8.35
CA ASP A 32 -9.12 -9.78 -7.23
C ASP A 32 -7.58 -9.78 -7.32
N ASP A 33 -7.00 -9.84 -8.52
CA ASP A 33 -5.54 -9.72 -8.73
C ASP A 33 -5.02 -8.39 -8.18
N MET A 34 -5.74 -7.29 -8.45
CA MET A 34 -5.41 -5.97 -7.91
C MET A 34 -5.51 -5.91 -6.37
N LYS A 35 -6.51 -6.56 -5.77
CA LYS A 35 -6.65 -6.63 -4.31
C LYS A 35 -5.53 -7.45 -3.67
N LEU A 36 -5.18 -8.59 -4.27
CA LEU A 36 -4.07 -9.44 -3.82
C LEU A 36 -2.74 -8.68 -3.91
N ALA A 37 -2.48 -7.99 -5.02
CA ALA A 37 -1.27 -7.17 -5.19
C ALA A 37 -1.16 -6.07 -4.13
N ALA A 38 -2.27 -5.41 -3.78
CA ALA A 38 -2.28 -4.42 -2.70
C ALA A 38 -1.97 -5.05 -1.34
N VAL A 39 -2.56 -6.22 -1.03
CA VAL A 39 -2.29 -6.96 0.21
C VAL A 39 -0.82 -7.37 0.30
N ASP A 40 -0.24 -7.89 -0.78
CA ASP A 40 1.15 -8.29 -0.81
C ASP A 40 2.12 -7.11 -0.66
N ALA A 41 1.83 -5.97 -1.28
CA ALA A 41 2.61 -4.75 -1.11
C ALA A 41 2.59 -4.26 0.35
N ILE A 42 1.42 -4.25 1.00
CA ILE A 42 1.28 -3.86 2.42
C ILE A 42 2.00 -4.87 3.33
N ARG A 43 1.86 -6.17 3.06
CA ARG A 43 2.50 -7.26 3.81
C ARG A 43 4.02 -7.17 3.74
N ALA A 44 4.57 -6.87 2.56
CA ALA A 44 6.01 -6.70 2.37
C ALA A 44 6.52 -5.48 3.16
N LEU A 45 5.83 -4.34 3.01
CA LEU A 45 6.20 -3.09 3.68
C LEU A 45 6.18 -3.20 5.21
N ALA A 46 5.22 -3.95 5.79
CA ALA A 46 5.16 -4.21 7.23
C ALA A 46 6.38 -4.94 7.79
N LYS A 47 7.13 -5.65 6.94
CA LYS A 47 8.31 -6.43 7.33
C LYS A 47 9.63 -5.68 7.11
N GLU A 48 9.57 -4.49 6.50
CA GLU A 48 10.73 -3.63 6.31
C GLU A 48 11.00 -2.79 7.56
N PRO A 49 12.26 -2.35 7.78
CA PRO A 49 12.55 -1.36 8.81
C PRO A 49 11.67 -0.12 8.67
N VAL A 50 11.15 0.39 9.78
CA VAL A 50 10.26 1.56 9.80
C VAL A 50 11.10 2.84 9.82
N PRO A 51 10.90 3.79 8.89
CA PRO A 51 11.64 5.05 8.85
C PRO A 51 11.42 5.89 10.11
N GLU A 52 12.44 6.66 10.50
CA GLU A 52 12.38 7.57 11.66
C GLU A 52 11.23 8.58 11.56
N SER A 53 10.92 9.06 10.34
CA SER A 53 9.79 9.96 10.11
C SER A 53 8.44 9.36 10.52
N VAL A 54 8.25 8.05 10.29
CA VAL A 54 7.03 7.32 10.67
C VAL A 54 6.99 7.07 12.18
N LEU A 55 8.13 6.71 12.78
CA LEU A 55 8.26 6.53 14.24
C LEU A 55 7.92 7.83 14.99
N LYS A 56 8.51 8.96 14.55
CA LYS A 56 8.25 10.29 15.09
C LYS A 56 6.79 10.70 14.94
N ALA A 57 6.18 10.48 13.77
CA ALA A 57 4.77 10.78 13.55
C ALA A 57 3.83 9.91 14.40
N ALA A 58 4.23 8.67 14.70
CA ALA A 58 3.50 7.75 15.56
C ALA A 58 3.75 7.95 17.07
N GLY A 59 4.72 8.79 17.45
CA GLY A 59 5.07 9.03 18.86
C GLY A 59 5.68 7.83 19.57
N VAL A 60 6.38 6.96 18.85
CA VAL A 60 7.00 5.73 19.38
C VAL A 60 8.47 5.68 19.02
N GLU A 61 9.27 5.02 19.86
CA GLU A 61 10.71 4.87 19.63
C GLU A 61 11.04 3.77 18.62
N LYS A 62 10.17 2.76 18.50
CA LYS A 62 10.44 1.56 17.72
C LYS A 62 9.15 0.89 17.23
N LEU A 63 9.18 0.43 15.99
CA LEU A 63 8.17 -0.47 15.39
C LEU A 63 8.92 -1.55 14.60
N GLU A 64 8.67 -2.80 14.94
CA GLU A 64 9.21 -3.98 14.26
C GLU A 64 8.11 -5.00 14.06
N PHE A 65 8.18 -5.74 12.95
CA PHE A 65 7.19 -6.76 12.64
C PHE A 65 7.06 -7.79 13.77
N GLY A 66 5.87 -7.92 14.34
CA GLY A 66 5.62 -8.74 15.53
C GLY A 66 4.18 -8.64 16.02
N SER A 67 3.89 -9.22 17.19
CA SER A 67 2.54 -9.26 17.79
C SER A 67 1.86 -7.89 17.84
N ASP A 68 2.62 -6.83 18.06
CA ASP A 68 2.13 -5.47 18.26
C ASP A 68 2.25 -4.57 17.01
N TYR A 69 2.83 -5.10 15.93
CA TYR A 69 2.96 -4.42 14.64
C TYR A 69 2.96 -5.44 13.50
N ILE A 70 1.77 -5.77 13.00
CA ILE A 70 1.58 -6.67 11.83
C ILE A 70 1.17 -5.90 10.57
N ILE A 71 0.83 -4.62 10.70
CA ILE A 71 0.28 -3.78 9.65
C ILE A 71 0.88 -2.37 9.73
N PRO A 72 1.24 -1.74 8.60
CA PRO A 72 1.85 -0.41 8.60
C PRO A 72 0.93 0.67 9.17
N LYS A 73 1.51 1.82 9.52
CA LYS A 73 0.71 2.98 9.93
C LYS A 73 0.08 3.65 8.69
N PRO A 74 -1.18 4.13 8.74
CA PRO A 74 -1.86 4.74 7.60
C PRO A 74 -1.14 5.92 6.93
N MET A 75 -0.30 6.63 7.69
CA MET A 75 0.46 7.79 7.22
C MET A 75 1.90 7.44 6.82
N ASP A 76 2.23 6.15 6.68
CA ASP A 76 3.53 5.72 6.17
C ASP A 76 3.66 6.13 4.69
N PRO A 77 4.57 7.08 4.35
CA PRO A 77 4.64 7.64 3.00
C PRO A 77 5.04 6.61 1.95
N ARG A 78 5.63 5.48 2.36
CA ARG A 78 6.01 4.38 1.46
C ARG A 78 4.80 3.64 0.91
N LEU A 79 3.63 3.73 1.55
CA LEU A 79 2.41 3.05 1.07
C LEU A 79 1.99 3.53 -0.32
N LEU A 80 2.09 4.83 -0.59
CA LEU A 80 1.67 5.41 -1.87
C LEU A 80 2.42 4.80 -3.06
N PRO A 81 3.76 4.93 -3.18
CA PRO A 81 4.47 4.41 -4.34
C PRO A 81 4.38 2.88 -4.42
N ARG A 82 4.39 2.16 -3.28
CA ARG A 82 4.43 0.69 -3.28
C ARG A 82 3.10 0.06 -3.65
N VAL A 83 2.00 0.50 -3.02
CA VAL A 83 0.68 -0.08 -3.25
C VAL A 83 0.12 0.38 -4.60
N ALA A 84 0.28 1.65 -4.97
CA ALA A 84 -0.21 2.15 -6.26
C ALA A 84 0.49 1.47 -7.43
N LYS A 85 1.82 1.28 -7.36
CA LYS A 85 2.60 0.54 -8.37
C LYS A 85 2.16 -0.91 -8.49
N ALA A 86 2.02 -1.62 -7.37
CA ALA A 86 1.58 -3.01 -7.38
C ALA A 86 0.18 -3.17 -8.00
N VAL A 87 -0.75 -2.26 -7.68
CA VAL A 87 -2.11 -2.28 -8.22
C VAL A 87 -2.15 -1.92 -9.70
N ALA A 88 -1.38 -0.91 -10.12
CA ALA A 88 -1.27 -0.52 -11.53
C ALA A 88 -0.70 -1.68 -12.38
N GLN A 89 0.36 -2.34 -11.90
CA GLN A 89 0.94 -3.50 -12.57
C GLN A 89 -0.07 -4.65 -12.66
N ALA A 90 -0.76 -4.98 -11.56
CA ALA A 90 -1.78 -6.03 -11.57
C ALA A 90 -2.96 -5.72 -12.52
N ALA A 91 -3.34 -4.45 -12.66
CA ALA A 91 -4.36 -4.03 -13.61
C ALA A 91 -3.89 -4.22 -15.07
N VAL A 92 -2.61 -3.98 -15.36
CA VAL A 92 -2.01 -4.26 -16.69
C VAL A 92 -1.97 -5.77 -16.94
N ASP A 93 -1.43 -6.53 -15.99
CA ASP A 93 -1.22 -7.98 -16.12
C ASP A 93 -2.54 -8.76 -16.28
N SER A 94 -3.60 -8.33 -15.60
CA SER A 94 -4.94 -8.92 -15.70
C SER A 94 -5.75 -8.42 -16.89
N GLY A 95 -5.21 -7.48 -17.69
CA GLY A 95 -5.83 -6.99 -18.92
C GLY A 95 -6.99 -6.00 -18.72
N VAL A 96 -7.20 -5.48 -17.51
CA VAL A 96 -8.26 -4.49 -17.22
C VAL A 96 -7.78 -3.04 -17.39
N ALA A 97 -6.47 -2.80 -17.48
CA ALA A 97 -5.89 -1.50 -17.80
C ALA A 97 -6.20 -1.08 -19.24
N ARG A 98 -6.52 0.20 -19.45
CA ARG A 98 -6.82 0.76 -20.78
C ARG A 98 -5.63 1.48 -21.41
N ILE A 99 -4.59 1.73 -20.64
CA ILE A 99 -3.32 2.28 -21.10
C ILE A 99 -2.18 1.51 -20.44
N GLU A 100 -1.01 1.54 -21.05
CA GLU A 100 0.21 0.99 -20.45
C GLU A 100 0.62 1.79 -19.21
N MET A 101 1.43 1.17 -18.36
CA MET A 101 1.97 1.84 -17.18
C MET A 101 2.92 2.98 -17.62
N PRO A 102 2.85 4.18 -17.01
CA PRO A 102 3.75 5.27 -17.35
C PRO A 102 5.22 4.89 -17.20
N GLU A 103 6.09 5.43 -18.07
CA GLU A 103 7.54 5.28 -17.89
C GLU A 103 7.96 5.82 -16.52
N ASN A 104 8.82 5.08 -15.81
CA ASN A 104 9.29 5.40 -14.47
C ASN A 104 8.17 5.56 -13.41
N TYR A 105 7.01 4.92 -13.60
CA TYR A 105 5.91 4.99 -12.64
C TYR A 105 6.34 4.53 -11.25
N MET A 106 6.31 5.46 -10.29
CA MET A 106 6.67 5.22 -8.89
C MET A 106 8.02 4.47 -8.75
N ALA A 107 9.01 4.84 -9.57
CA ALA A 107 10.38 4.36 -9.42
C ALA A 107 10.99 4.88 -8.09
N GLU A 108 11.77 4.03 -7.43
CA GLU A 108 12.55 4.36 -6.22
C GLU A 108 13.86 5.07 -6.59
#